data_AF-A0A0G0K1V5-F1
#
_entry.id   AF-A0A0G0K1V5-F1
#
_cell.length_a   1.000
_cell.length_b   1.000
_cell.length_c   1.000
_cell.angle_alpha   90.00
_cell.angle_beta   90.00
_cell.angle_gamma   90.00
#
_symmetry.space_group_name_H-M   'P 1'
#
loop_
_entity.id
_entity.type
_entity.pdbx_description
1 polymer ?
#
loop_
_entity_poly.entity_id
_entity_poly.type
_entity_poly.pdbx_seq_one_letter_code
_entity_poly.pdbx_strand_id
1 'polypeptide(L)'
;MVSGIVDTADANHPKEVYYGRPGLFLLSDMTSDLSIRIYPEDKTEIFPAPNLGLGSKITINRALPVTINDAGSITIVRTWEKQIKDFLSEQKIILGDQDKVDPDINTWLRSDTRINITRVAETEIKEEESIAYKTITKEDPSMEKGRSKVESAGKNGVKIKTFLVRRENGQEVSRKLVGEEIKTPPENKIVTVGTRVVELGRGRASWYDWISGMTAAHNSLPMGSYVRVTAVNS
;
A
#
# COMPACT_ATOMS: atom_id res chain seq x y z
N MET A 1 -29.46 10.67 46.77
CA MET A 1 -30.06 9.65 45.90
C MET A 1 -30.44 10.34 44.60
N VAL A 2 -29.74 10.06 43.51
CA VAL A 2 -30.07 10.63 42.19
C VAL A 2 -31.18 9.76 41.60
N SER A 3 -32.44 10.07 41.91
CA SER A 3 -33.57 9.36 41.32
C SER A 3 -33.89 9.98 39.96
N GLY A 4 -33.15 9.57 38.93
CA GLY A 4 -33.56 9.76 37.56
C GLY A 4 -34.67 8.77 37.24
N ILE A 5 -35.91 9.23 37.03
CA ILE A 5 -36.95 8.35 36.47
C ILE A 5 -36.64 8.25 34.97
N VAL A 6 -36.29 7.05 34.51
CA VAL A 6 -36.08 6.76 33.09
C VAL A 6 -37.39 6.26 32.51
N ASP A 7 -37.97 7.04 31.60
CA ASP A 7 -39.08 6.62 30.76
C ASP A 7 -38.49 6.03 29.47
N THR A 8 -38.70 4.72 29.26
CA THR A 8 -38.09 3.92 28.20
C THR A 8 -39.01 3.69 27.00
N ALA A 9 -40.02 4.56 26.78
CA ALA A 9 -40.94 4.43 25.65
C ALA A 9 -40.22 4.40 24.28
N ASP A 10 -39.10 5.11 24.16
CA ASP A 10 -38.16 5.00 23.04
C ASP A 10 -36.80 4.52 23.57
N ALA A 11 -36.40 3.30 23.19
CA ALA A 11 -35.14 2.71 23.62
C ALA A 11 -33.91 3.42 23.04
N ASN A 12 -34.06 4.13 21.91
CA ASN A 12 -32.98 4.89 21.29
C ASN A 12 -32.88 6.31 21.85
N HIS A 13 -33.98 6.85 22.35
CA HIS A 13 -34.07 8.19 22.92
C HIS A 13 -34.68 8.17 24.33
N PRO A 14 -34.00 7.57 25.31
CA PRO A 14 -34.53 7.48 26.66
C PRO A 14 -34.73 8.87 27.26
N LYS A 15 -35.84 9.00 27.98
CA LYS A 15 -36.20 10.24 28.67
C LYS A 15 -35.85 10.12 30.15
N GLU A 16 -35.04 11.04 30.63
CA GLU A 16 -34.59 11.11 32.01
C GLU A 16 -35.18 12.36 32.69
N VAL A 17 -35.64 12.19 33.92
CA VAL A 17 -36.22 13.30 34.71
C VAL A 17 -35.46 13.44 36.02
N TYR A 18 -34.99 14.66 36.29
CA TYR A 18 -34.26 15.03 37.49
C TYR A 18 -34.89 16.25 38.17
N TYR A 19 -34.55 16.46 39.44
CA TYR A 19 -35.05 17.57 40.24
C TYR A 19 -33.87 18.29 40.89
N GLY A 20 -33.58 19.50 40.41
CA GLY A 20 -32.61 20.40 41.00
C GLY A 20 -33.17 21.06 42.26
N ARG A 21 -32.37 21.10 43.32
CA ARG A 21 -32.77 21.73 44.59
C ARG A 21 -32.91 23.26 44.45
N PRO A 22 -33.72 23.90 45.30
CA PRO A 22 -33.75 25.36 45.41
C PRO A 22 -32.39 25.97 45.77
N GLY A 23 -32.23 27.27 45.49
CA GLY A 23 -31.01 28.04 45.77
C GLY A 23 -29.93 27.96 44.68
N LEU A 24 -30.14 27.19 43.60
CA LEU A 24 -29.28 27.16 42.42
C LEU A 24 -29.93 27.99 41.31
N PHE A 25 -29.17 28.95 40.74
CA PHE A 25 -29.70 29.93 39.78
C PHE A 25 -29.30 29.65 38.33
N LEU A 26 -28.31 28.79 38.12
CA LEU A 26 -27.81 28.39 36.80
C LEU A 26 -28.06 26.91 36.56
N LEU A 27 -28.36 26.56 35.31
CA LEU A 27 -28.47 25.16 34.89
C LEU A 27 -27.17 24.39 35.14
N SER A 28 -26.01 25.02 34.90
CA SER A 28 -24.70 24.41 35.13
C SER A 28 -24.50 23.97 36.58
N ASP A 29 -24.99 24.76 37.53
CA ASP A 29 -24.82 24.47 38.96
C ASP A 29 -25.73 23.31 39.35
N MET A 30 -26.97 23.31 38.81
CA MET A 30 -27.92 22.22 39.02
C MET A 30 -27.43 20.89 38.44
N THR A 31 -26.90 20.89 37.22
CA THR A 31 -26.38 19.67 36.60
C THR A 31 -25.12 19.18 37.30
N SER A 32 -24.26 20.09 37.77
CA SER A 32 -23.07 19.73 38.55
C SER A 32 -23.44 19.11 39.90
N ASP A 33 -24.39 19.69 40.64
CA ASP A 33 -24.90 19.16 41.92
C ASP A 33 -25.49 17.75 41.75
N LEU A 34 -26.20 17.52 40.65
CA LEU A 34 -26.80 16.24 40.32
C LEU A 34 -25.83 15.26 39.62
N SER A 35 -24.59 15.66 39.35
CA SER A 35 -23.61 14.89 38.59
C SER A 35 -24.11 14.44 37.20
N ILE A 36 -24.89 15.29 36.54
CA ILE A 36 -25.47 15.04 35.20
C ILE A 36 -24.61 15.72 34.15
N ARG A 37 -24.26 14.98 33.09
CA ARG A 37 -23.70 15.55 31.86
C ARG A 37 -24.79 15.69 30.82
N ILE A 38 -24.94 16.89 30.26
CA ILE A 38 -25.82 17.18 29.13
C ILE A 38 -24.95 17.32 27.89
N TYR A 39 -25.30 16.62 26.81
CA TYR A 39 -24.64 16.76 25.52
C TYR A 39 -25.34 17.80 24.66
N PRO A 40 -24.63 18.50 23.75
CA PRO A 40 -25.25 19.48 22.87
C PRO A 40 -26.42 18.93 22.03
N GLU A 41 -26.40 17.64 21.74
CA GLU A 41 -27.43 16.95 20.93
C GLU A 41 -28.65 16.55 21.77
N ASP A 42 -28.56 16.55 23.10
CA ASP A 42 -29.68 16.22 23.97
C ASP A 42 -30.76 17.32 23.93
N LYS A 43 -32.03 16.93 23.96
CA LYS A 43 -33.15 17.88 24.04
C LYS A 43 -33.56 18.05 25.50
N THR A 44 -33.43 19.26 26.03
CA THR A 44 -33.66 19.54 27.45
C THR A 44 -34.81 20.51 27.69
N GLU A 45 -35.68 20.19 28.64
CA GLU A 45 -36.75 21.06 29.13
C GLU A 45 -36.57 21.30 30.63
N ILE A 46 -36.62 22.56 31.07
CA ILE A 46 -36.37 22.94 32.46
C ILE A 46 -37.51 23.82 32.96
N PHE A 47 -38.15 23.39 34.05
CA PHE A 47 -39.24 24.15 34.64
C PHE A 47 -39.35 23.95 36.16
N PRO A 48 -39.56 25.01 36.97
CA PRO A 48 -39.52 26.42 36.58
C PRO A 48 -38.10 26.88 36.20
N ALA A 49 -37.98 28.10 35.66
CA ALA A 49 -36.69 28.63 35.19
C ALA A 49 -35.65 28.72 36.33
N PRO A 50 -34.38 28.30 36.11
CA PRO A 50 -33.38 28.23 37.18
C PRO A 50 -33.14 29.56 37.90
N ASN A 51 -33.20 30.69 37.20
CA ASN A 51 -33.00 32.03 37.75
C ASN A 51 -34.00 32.43 38.84
N LEU A 52 -35.10 31.69 39.03
CA LEU A 52 -36.04 31.90 40.12
C LEU A 52 -35.54 31.31 41.45
N GLY A 53 -34.54 30.41 41.42
CA GLY A 53 -33.98 29.78 42.62
C GLY A 53 -34.96 28.86 43.37
N LEU A 54 -36.10 28.53 42.77
CA LEU A 54 -37.16 27.72 43.38
C LEU A 54 -36.91 26.21 43.28
N GLY A 55 -35.81 25.81 42.63
CA GLY A 55 -35.58 24.45 42.16
C GLY A 55 -36.28 24.21 40.82
N SER A 56 -35.80 23.21 40.07
CA SER A 56 -36.28 22.96 38.71
C SER A 56 -36.41 21.47 38.44
N LYS A 57 -37.49 21.06 37.78
CA LYS A 57 -37.59 19.79 37.08
C LYS A 57 -36.80 19.90 35.78
N ILE A 58 -35.81 19.03 35.61
CA ILE A 58 -34.97 18.95 34.42
C ILE A 58 -35.39 17.67 33.68
N THR A 59 -35.92 17.80 32.49
CA THR A 59 -36.27 16.68 31.61
C THR A 59 -35.27 16.63 30.46
N ILE A 60 -34.63 15.49 30.25
CA ILE A 60 -33.62 15.29 29.22
C ILE A 60 -34.08 14.14 28.33
N ASN A 61 -34.29 14.40 27.05
CA ASN A 61 -34.42 13.34 26.05
C ASN A 61 -33.04 13.12 25.41
N ARG A 62 -32.48 11.94 25.63
CA ARG A 62 -31.11 11.62 25.21
C ARG A 62 -31.03 11.40 23.71
N ALA A 63 -30.03 12.03 23.08
CA ALA A 63 -29.67 11.68 21.71
C ALA A 63 -28.96 10.32 21.68
N LEU A 64 -29.21 9.53 20.63
CA LEU A 64 -28.71 8.16 20.50
C LEU A 64 -27.20 8.19 20.26
N PRO A 65 -26.35 7.63 21.15
CA PRO A 65 -24.93 7.49 20.87
C PRO A 65 -24.68 6.38 19.84
N VAL A 66 -23.89 6.70 18.82
CA VAL A 66 -23.48 5.79 17.75
C VAL A 66 -21.96 5.84 17.61
N THR A 67 -21.33 4.67 17.53
CA THR A 67 -19.88 4.58 17.30
C THR A 67 -19.62 4.45 15.81
N ILE A 68 -18.78 5.32 15.25
CA ILE A 68 -18.30 5.23 13.87
C ILE A 68 -16.82 4.86 13.90
N ASN A 69 -16.42 3.93 13.04
CA ASN A 69 -15.04 3.61 12.74
C ASN A 69 -14.81 3.80 11.23
N ASP A 70 -14.24 4.94 10.85
CA ASP A 70 -13.94 5.27 9.45
C ASP A 70 -12.46 5.02 9.15
N ALA A 71 -12.16 3.90 8.47
CA ALA A 71 -10.81 3.46 8.15
C ALA A 71 -9.83 3.47 9.34
N GLY A 72 -10.32 3.15 10.55
CA GLY A 72 -9.53 3.14 11.78
C GLY A 72 -9.69 4.39 12.65
N SER A 73 -10.30 5.45 12.13
CA SER A 73 -10.65 6.64 12.91
C SER A 73 -11.95 6.41 13.66
N ILE A 74 -11.85 6.13 14.97
CA ILE A 74 -13.02 5.84 15.81
C ILE A 74 -13.53 7.10 16.49
N THR A 75 -14.82 7.38 16.33
CA THR A 75 -15.52 8.49 17.00
C THR A 75 -16.86 8.02 17.56
N ILE A 76 -17.34 8.72 18.59
CA ILE A 76 -18.69 8.52 19.15
C ILE A 76 -19.46 9.80 18.91
N VAL A 77 -20.56 9.69 18.19
CA VAL A 77 -21.43 10.80 17.84
C VAL A 77 -22.83 10.52 18.37
N ARG A 78 -23.60 11.57 18.63
CA ARG A 78 -24.99 11.45 19.07
C ARG A 78 -25.92 11.97 17.99
N THR A 79 -27.02 11.28 17.75
CA THR A 79 -27.95 11.61 16.67
C THR A 79 -29.41 11.40 17.06
N TRP A 80 -30.31 12.02 16.31
CA TRP A 80 -31.76 11.77 16.33
C TRP A 80 -32.22 10.97 15.11
N GLU A 81 -31.31 10.65 14.21
CA GLU A 81 -31.59 9.87 13.02
C GLU A 81 -31.84 8.41 13.37
N LYS A 82 -32.66 7.75 12.55
CA LYS A 82 -33.12 6.37 12.81
C LYS A 82 -32.36 5.32 12.02
N GLN A 83 -31.78 5.69 10.87
CA GLN A 83 -31.08 4.77 9.98
C GLN A 83 -29.65 5.23 9.74
N ILE A 84 -28.77 4.27 9.42
CA ILE A 84 -27.36 4.54 9.14
C ILE A 84 -27.22 5.55 7.98
N LYS A 85 -27.98 5.39 6.90
CA LYS A 85 -27.97 6.31 5.74
C LYS A 85 -28.17 7.78 6.13
N ASP A 86 -29.20 8.06 6.90
CA ASP A 86 -29.56 9.43 7.29
C ASP A 86 -28.53 9.99 8.26
N PHE A 87 -28.06 9.17 9.20
CA PHE A 87 -26.98 9.53 10.10
C PHE A 87 -25.67 9.86 9.39
N LEU A 88 -25.23 9.05 8.42
CA LEU A 88 -24.03 9.35 7.64
C LEU A 88 -24.17 10.67 6.87
N SER A 89 -25.38 10.96 6.38
CA SER A 89 -25.71 12.22 5.70
C SER A 89 -25.67 13.41 6.67
N GLU A 90 -26.23 13.29 7.88
CA GLU A 90 -26.16 14.28 8.97
C GLU A 90 -24.70 14.60 9.31
N GLN A 91 -23.86 13.58 9.42
CA GLN A 91 -22.43 13.71 9.69
C GLN A 91 -21.61 14.16 8.49
N LYS A 92 -22.24 14.37 7.34
CA LYS A 92 -21.61 14.78 6.06
C LYS A 92 -20.51 13.80 5.61
N ILE A 93 -20.69 12.52 5.92
CA ILE A 93 -19.81 11.44 5.51
C ILE A 93 -20.25 10.98 4.12
N ILE A 94 -19.43 11.29 3.11
CA ILE A 94 -19.66 10.84 1.73
C ILE A 94 -18.92 9.52 1.52
N LEU A 95 -19.60 8.54 0.94
CA LEU A 95 -19.03 7.23 0.61
C LEU A 95 -18.57 7.22 -0.85
N GLY A 96 -17.42 6.61 -1.12
CA GLY A 96 -16.99 6.30 -2.49
C GLY A 96 -17.74 5.10 -3.06
N ASP A 97 -17.72 4.96 -4.38
CA ASP A 97 -18.46 3.91 -5.11
C ASP A 97 -18.11 2.48 -4.69
N GLN A 98 -16.90 2.27 -4.15
CA GLN A 98 -16.39 0.97 -3.72
C GLN A 98 -16.29 0.82 -2.20
N ASP A 99 -16.64 1.87 -1.43
CA ASP A 99 -16.60 1.83 0.03
C ASP A 99 -17.65 0.86 0.55
N LYS A 100 -17.34 0.23 1.68
CA LYS A 100 -18.25 -0.73 2.34
C LYS A 100 -18.63 -0.21 3.71
N VAL A 101 -19.90 -0.36 4.07
CA VAL A 101 -20.42 -0.01 5.39
C VAL A 101 -20.97 -1.27 6.04
N ASP A 102 -20.56 -1.52 7.28
CA ASP A 102 -21.05 -2.60 8.12
C ASP A 102 -21.50 -2.03 9.47
N PRO A 103 -22.74 -2.26 9.93
CA PRO A 103 -23.85 -2.94 9.24
C PRO A 103 -24.29 -2.24 7.94
N ASP A 104 -25.17 -2.89 7.17
CA ASP A 104 -25.71 -2.34 5.90
C ASP A 104 -26.27 -0.93 6.09
N ILE A 105 -26.09 -0.06 5.09
CA ILE A 105 -26.47 1.35 5.14
C ILE A 105 -27.96 1.61 5.44
N ASN A 106 -28.84 0.64 5.17
CA ASN A 106 -30.28 0.75 5.46
C ASN A 106 -30.66 0.21 6.84
N THR A 107 -29.69 -0.21 7.64
CA THR A 107 -29.92 -0.75 8.99
C THR A 107 -30.39 0.35 9.93
N TRP A 108 -31.36 0.00 10.79
CA TRP A 108 -31.86 0.86 11.85
C TRP A 108 -30.83 0.99 12.98
N LEU A 109 -30.59 2.21 13.42
CA LEU A 109 -29.69 2.53 14.52
C LEU A 109 -30.28 2.07 15.86
N ARG A 110 -29.39 1.60 16.73
CA ARG A 110 -29.64 1.17 18.10
C ARG A 110 -28.49 1.64 18.99
N SER A 111 -28.70 1.61 20.30
CA SER A 111 -27.73 2.10 21.29
C SER A 111 -26.38 1.38 21.29
N ASP A 112 -26.34 0.16 20.78
CA ASP A 112 -25.15 -0.68 20.62
C ASP A 112 -24.57 -0.65 19.19
N THR A 113 -25.15 0.15 18.29
CA THR A 113 -24.73 0.16 16.89
C THR A 113 -23.34 0.75 16.73
N ARG A 114 -22.47 -0.06 16.13
CA ARG A 114 -21.13 0.31 15.71
C ARG A 114 -21.04 0.22 14.19
N ILE A 115 -20.84 1.36 13.55
CA ILE A 115 -20.71 1.48 12.11
C ILE A 115 -19.23 1.42 11.75
N ASN A 116 -18.85 0.46 10.94
CA ASN A 116 -17.51 0.35 10.37
C ASN A 116 -17.58 0.71 8.89
N ILE A 117 -16.78 1.70 8.49
CA ILE A 117 -16.63 2.11 7.10
C ILE A 117 -15.26 1.64 6.64
N THR A 118 -15.24 0.78 5.62
CA THR A 118 -14.02 0.34 4.93
C THR A 118 -13.86 1.17 3.67
N ARG A 119 -12.82 2.00 3.65
CA ARG A 119 -12.50 2.86 2.50
C ARG A 119 -11.73 2.08 1.46
N VAL A 120 -12.23 2.06 0.22
CA VAL A 120 -11.65 1.28 -0.87
C VAL A 120 -11.20 2.21 -1.99
N ALA A 121 -9.95 2.08 -2.39
CA ALA A 121 -9.39 2.82 -3.52
C ALA A 121 -8.67 1.88 -4.49
N GLU A 122 -8.88 2.09 -5.78
CA GLU A 122 -8.10 1.44 -6.85
C GLU A 122 -7.28 2.51 -7.57
N THR A 123 -5.98 2.25 -7.72
CA THR A 123 -5.04 3.18 -8.34
C THR A 123 -4.13 2.44 -9.31
N GLU A 124 -3.82 3.05 -10.44
CA GLU A 124 -2.79 2.56 -11.34
C GLU A 124 -1.40 3.02 -10.86
N ILE A 125 -0.48 2.07 -10.74
CA ILE A 125 0.91 2.31 -10.36
C ILE A 125 1.81 1.83 -11.49
N LYS A 126 2.72 2.69 -11.93
CA LYS A 126 3.73 2.37 -12.94
C LYS A 126 5.05 2.07 -12.26
N GLU A 127 5.63 0.91 -12.53
CA GLU A 127 6.93 0.49 -12.03
C GLU A 127 7.88 0.28 -13.22
N GLU A 128 9.08 0.86 -13.15
CA GLU A 128 10.11 0.65 -14.15
C GLU A 128 10.97 -0.57 -13.80
N GLU A 129 11.21 -1.42 -14.79
CA GLU A 129 12.07 -2.59 -14.68
C GLU A 129 13.13 -2.57 -15.78
N SER A 130 14.39 -2.81 -15.41
CA SER A 130 15.50 -2.86 -16.37
C SER A 130 15.45 -4.12 -17.23
N ILE A 131 15.62 -3.98 -18.53
CA ILE A 131 15.78 -5.09 -19.47
C ILE A 131 17.27 -5.27 -19.75
N ALA A 132 17.85 -6.38 -19.31
CA ALA A 132 19.27 -6.64 -19.53
C ALA A 132 19.62 -6.72 -21.03
N TYR A 133 20.71 -6.10 -21.45
CA TYR A 133 21.26 -6.31 -22.80
C TYR A 133 21.92 -7.68 -22.92
N LYS A 134 22.02 -8.18 -24.16
CA LYS A 134 22.79 -9.40 -24.47
C LYS A 134 24.16 -9.05 -25.03
N THR A 135 25.14 -9.93 -24.84
CA THR A 135 26.44 -9.81 -25.53
C THR A 135 26.42 -10.66 -26.79
N ILE A 136 26.69 -10.05 -27.93
CA ILE A 136 26.82 -10.68 -29.24
C ILE A 136 28.30 -10.68 -29.62
N THR A 137 28.84 -11.86 -29.88
CA THR A 137 30.20 -12.02 -30.36
C THR A 137 30.19 -12.12 -31.89
N LYS A 138 31.03 -11.31 -32.55
CA LYS A 138 31.20 -11.31 -34.00
C LYS A 138 32.61 -11.75 -34.35
N GLU A 139 32.76 -12.68 -35.28
CA GLU A 139 34.09 -13.10 -35.72
C GLU A 139 34.62 -12.18 -36.81
N ASP A 140 35.92 -11.86 -36.75
CA ASP A 140 36.63 -11.08 -37.76
C ASP A 140 37.86 -11.85 -38.26
N PRO A 141 37.81 -12.36 -39.52
CA PRO A 141 38.92 -13.11 -40.12
C PRO A 141 40.10 -12.21 -40.54
N SER A 142 39.96 -10.89 -40.47
CA SER A 142 41.07 -9.94 -40.69
C SER A 142 41.83 -9.62 -39.40
N MET A 143 41.20 -9.81 -38.24
CA MET A 143 41.80 -9.55 -36.92
C MET A 143 42.47 -10.80 -36.35
N GLU A 144 43.63 -10.61 -35.71
CA GLU A 144 44.44 -11.70 -35.15
C GLU A 144 43.71 -12.46 -34.06
N LYS A 145 43.80 -13.80 -34.09
CA LYS A 145 43.26 -14.67 -33.06
C LYS A 145 43.85 -14.31 -31.69
N GLY A 146 42.96 -14.17 -30.70
CA GLY A 146 43.30 -13.74 -29.35
C GLY A 146 43.14 -12.24 -29.10
N ARG A 147 42.96 -11.42 -30.15
CA ARG A 147 42.54 -10.02 -29.98
C ARG A 147 41.01 -9.93 -29.95
N SER A 148 40.51 -8.97 -29.19
CA SER A 148 39.09 -8.61 -29.15
C SER A 148 38.91 -7.11 -29.17
N LYS A 149 37.83 -6.64 -29.79
CA LYS A 149 37.46 -5.23 -29.83
C LYS A 149 35.97 -5.10 -29.47
N VAL A 150 35.66 -4.22 -28.53
CA VAL A 150 34.26 -3.86 -28.23
C VAL A 150 33.80 -2.86 -29.30
N GLU A 151 32.83 -3.25 -30.12
CA GLU A 151 32.22 -2.37 -31.13
C GLU A 151 31.06 -1.56 -30.54
N SER A 152 30.32 -2.16 -29.61
CA SER A 152 29.26 -1.49 -28.84
C SER A 152 29.29 -1.99 -27.40
N ALA A 153 29.23 -1.09 -26.42
CA ALA A 153 29.26 -1.44 -25.00
C ALA A 153 27.95 -2.10 -24.52
N GLY A 154 26.86 -1.93 -25.27
CA GLY A 154 25.51 -2.32 -24.87
C GLY A 154 24.92 -1.40 -23.79
N LYS A 155 23.59 -1.34 -23.73
CA LYS A 155 22.82 -0.57 -22.74
C LYS A 155 21.56 -1.34 -22.37
N ASN A 156 21.26 -1.40 -21.08
CA ASN A 156 20.01 -1.97 -20.63
C ASN A 156 18.84 -1.14 -21.16
N GLY A 157 17.77 -1.84 -21.54
CA GLY A 157 16.49 -1.22 -21.83
C GLY A 157 15.72 -0.96 -20.55
N VAL A 158 14.56 -0.33 -20.69
CA VAL A 158 13.59 -0.10 -19.62
C VAL A 158 12.23 -0.52 -20.13
N LYS A 159 11.51 -1.33 -19.34
CA LYS A 159 10.09 -1.56 -19.50
C LYS A 159 9.32 -0.94 -18.35
N ILE A 160 8.11 -0.47 -18.61
CA ILE A 160 7.16 -0.02 -17.62
C ILE A 160 6.12 -1.11 -17.45
N LYS A 161 5.89 -1.53 -16.21
CA LYS A 161 4.76 -2.36 -15.81
C LYS A 161 3.71 -1.48 -15.15
N THR A 162 2.47 -1.55 -15.63
CA THR A 162 1.33 -0.87 -15.04
C THR A 162 0.54 -1.87 -14.20
N PHE A 163 0.40 -1.57 -12.92
CA PHE A 163 -0.35 -2.37 -11.96
C PHE A 163 -1.60 -1.64 -11.51
N LEU A 164 -2.73 -2.35 -11.53
CA LEU A 164 -3.92 -1.92 -10.79
C LEU A 164 -3.79 -2.40 -9.34
N VAL A 165 -3.69 -1.45 -8.41
CA VAL A 165 -3.51 -1.71 -6.99
C VAL A 165 -4.76 -1.31 -6.22
N ARG A 166 -5.35 -2.27 -5.50
CA ARG A 166 -6.50 -2.07 -4.64
C ARG A 166 -6.04 -1.94 -3.20
N ARG A 167 -6.50 -0.89 -2.53
CA ARG A 167 -6.26 -0.64 -1.11
C ARG A 167 -7.57 -0.62 -0.33
N GLU A 168 -7.55 -1.20 0.85
CA GLU A 168 -8.62 -1.07 1.86
C GLU A 168 -8.03 -0.42 3.10
N ASN A 169 -8.64 0.67 3.58
CA ASN A 169 -8.16 1.44 4.75
C ASN A 169 -6.67 1.83 4.64
N GLY A 170 -6.23 2.18 3.43
CA GLY A 170 -4.85 2.56 3.13
C GLY A 170 -3.86 1.40 2.95
N GLN A 171 -4.27 0.15 3.22
CA GLN A 171 -3.41 -1.03 3.07
C GLN A 171 -3.63 -1.70 1.72
N GLU A 172 -2.54 -2.05 1.03
CA GLU A 172 -2.60 -2.81 -0.24
C GLU A 172 -3.09 -4.23 0.02
N VAL A 173 -4.27 -4.56 -0.52
CA VAL A 173 -4.88 -5.90 -0.37
C VAL A 173 -4.73 -6.75 -1.64
N SER A 174 -4.56 -6.11 -2.79
CA SER A 174 -4.29 -6.82 -4.04
C SER A 174 -3.60 -5.95 -5.09
N ARG A 175 -2.78 -6.61 -5.92
CA ARG A 175 -2.07 -6.02 -7.05
C ARG A 175 -2.25 -6.89 -8.28
N LYS A 176 -2.60 -6.29 -9.42
CA LYS A 176 -2.75 -6.99 -10.70
C LYS A 176 -1.98 -6.26 -11.79
N LEU A 177 -1.14 -6.99 -12.54
CA LEU A 177 -0.49 -6.46 -13.74
C LEU A 177 -1.56 -6.26 -14.83
N VAL A 178 -1.72 -5.03 -15.32
CA VAL A 178 -2.71 -4.66 -16.34
C VAL A 178 -2.07 -4.20 -17.65
N GLY A 179 -0.78 -3.87 -17.64
CA GLY A 179 -0.04 -3.52 -18.84
C GLY A 179 1.47 -3.67 -18.67
N GLU A 180 2.15 -3.92 -19.79
CA GLU A 180 3.60 -3.90 -19.89
C GLU A 180 3.98 -3.23 -21.22
N GLU A 181 4.86 -2.23 -21.17
CA GLU A 181 5.36 -1.52 -22.35
C GLU A 181 6.88 -1.36 -22.29
N ILE A 182 7.55 -1.45 -23.45
CA ILE A 182 8.99 -1.18 -23.54
C ILE A 182 9.16 0.32 -23.77
N LYS A 183 9.66 1.04 -22.75
CA LYS A 183 9.99 2.47 -22.84
C LYS A 183 11.25 2.69 -23.66
N THR A 184 12.27 1.85 -23.45
CA THR A 184 13.53 1.92 -24.19
C THR A 184 14.03 0.49 -24.42
N PRO A 185 14.24 0.06 -25.68
CA PRO A 185 14.74 -1.28 -25.95
C PRO A 185 16.21 -1.41 -25.51
N PRO A 186 16.66 -2.61 -25.08
CA PRO A 186 18.07 -2.83 -24.78
C PRO A 186 18.92 -2.77 -26.06
N GLU A 187 20.08 -2.10 -25.96
CA GLU A 187 21.12 -2.12 -26.99
C GLU A 187 22.10 -3.25 -26.66
N ASN A 188 22.30 -4.22 -27.57
CA ASN A 188 23.23 -5.32 -27.31
C ASN A 188 24.69 -4.85 -27.29
N LYS A 189 25.49 -5.48 -26.42
CA LYS A 189 26.95 -5.34 -26.43
C LYS A 189 27.51 -6.15 -27.59
N ILE A 190 28.32 -5.55 -28.45
CA ILE A 190 28.94 -6.23 -29.59
C ILE A 190 30.44 -6.32 -29.34
N VAL A 191 30.96 -7.54 -29.30
CA VAL A 191 32.39 -7.81 -29.16
C VAL A 191 32.87 -8.57 -30.39
N THR A 192 33.76 -7.94 -31.14
CA THR A 192 34.40 -8.58 -32.28
C THR A 192 35.65 -9.31 -31.81
N VAL A 193 35.81 -10.57 -32.22
CA VAL A 193 36.95 -11.43 -31.86
C VAL A 193 37.69 -11.84 -33.13
N GLY A 194 39.01 -11.78 -33.07
CA GLY A 194 39.84 -12.13 -34.21
C GLY A 194 39.88 -13.63 -34.42
N THR A 195 39.77 -14.07 -35.68
CA THR A 195 39.91 -15.48 -36.06
C THR A 195 41.10 -15.71 -37.00
N ARG A 196 41.79 -14.64 -37.44
CA ARG A 196 42.98 -14.74 -38.29
C ARG A 196 44.12 -15.38 -37.51
N VAL A 197 44.50 -16.57 -37.93
CA VAL A 197 45.70 -17.23 -37.41
C VAL A 197 46.92 -16.61 -38.08
N VAL A 198 47.81 -16.00 -37.30
CA VAL A 198 49.10 -15.50 -37.78
C VAL A 198 50.16 -16.53 -37.46
N GLU A 199 50.88 -16.96 -38.49
CA GLU A 199 52.02 -17.85 -38.30
C GLU A 199 53.20 -17.02 -37.76
N LEU A 200 53.46 -17.12 -36.45
CA LEU A 200 54.55 -16.40 -35.77
C LEU A 200 55.93 -17.05 -36.01
N GLY A 201 55.97 -18.28 -36.52
CA GLY A 201 57.20 -19.00 -36.84
C GLY A 201 56.96 -20.47 -37.13
N ARG A 202 58.00 -21.15 -37.65
CA ARG A 202 58.05 -22.61 -37.84
C ARG A 202 59.24 -23.18 -37.07
N GLY A 203 59.07 -24.35 -36.47
CA GLY A 203 60.11 -25.00 -35.67
C GLY A 203 59.88 -26.50 -35.48
N ARG A 204 60.88 -27.22 -34.97
CA ARG A 204 60.79 -28.66 -34.68
C ARG A 204 60.45 -28.84 -33.21
N ALA A 205 59.32 -29.48 -32.92
CA ALA A 205 58.89 -29.74 -31.55
C ALA A 205 58.91 -31.25 -31.24
N SER A 206 59.10 -31.59 -29.98
CA SER A 206 58.94 -32.95 -29.45
C SER A 206 57.53 -33.07 -28.87
N TRP A 207 56.81 -34.12 -29.26
CA TRP A 207 55.48 -34.42 -28.72
C TRP A 207 55.58 -35.49 -27.63
N TYR A 208 54.86 -35.32 -26.53
CA TYR A 208 54.79 -36.28 -25.43
C TYR A 208 53.43 -36.21 -24.75
N ASP A 209 52.99 -37.31 -24.15
CA ASP A 209 51.71 -37.41 -23.46
C ASP A 209 51.91 -37.15 -21.96
N TRP A 210 51.58 -35.93 -21.51
CA TRP A 210 51.65 -35.55 -20.10
C TRP A 210 50.34 -34.83 -19.72
N ILE A 211 49.48 -35.53 -18.96
CA ILE A 211 48.25 -35.02 -18.32
C ILE A 211 47.09 -34.75 -19.31
N SER A 212 46.90 -35.65 -20.28
CA SER A 212 45.80 -35.63 -21.27
C SER A 212 45.93 -34.55 -22.34
N GLY A 213 46.75 -34.85 -23.35
CA GLY A 213 46.49 -34.43 -24.73
C GLY A 213 47.28 -33.24 -25.28
N MET A 214 47.91 -33.48 -26.44
CA MET A 214 48.43 -32.51 -27.42
C MET A 214 49.38 -31.42 -26.88
N THR A 215 50.33 -31.82 -26.02
CA THR A 215 51.40 -30.91 -25.55
C THR A 215 52.65 -31.06 -26.41
N ALA A 216 53.17 -29.95 -26.93
CA ALA A 216 54.41 -29.90 -27.71
C ALA A 216 55.43 -29.04 -26.97
N ALA A 217 56.65 -29.55 -26.78
CA ALA A 217 57.75 -28.73 -26.27
C ALA A 217 58.58 -28.14 -27.41
N HIS A 218 58.93 -26.87 -27.26
CA HIS A 218 59.78 -26.14 -28.18
C HIS A 218 60.73 -25.22 -27.43
N ASN A 219 61.95 -25.05 -27.94
CA ASN A 219 62.97 -24.21 -27.29
C ASN A 219 62.86 -22.72 -27.65
N SER A 220 62.08 -22.36 -28.67
CA SER A 220 62.01 -20.97 -29.17
C SER A 220 60.61 -20.36 -29.22
N LEU A 221 59.56 -21.10 -28.89
CA LEU A 221 58.20 -20.55 -28.83
C LEU A 221 57.83 -20.33 -27.36
N PRO A 222 57.17 -19.21 -27.01
CA PRO A 222 56.68 -18.99 -25.66
C PRO A 222 55.73 -20.11 -25.21
N MET A 223 55.81 -20.48 -23.93
CA MET A 223 54.87 -21.44 -23.33
C MET A 223 53.42 -20.96 -23.47
N GLY A 224 52.50 -21.86 -23.86
CA GLY A 224 51.10 -21.52 -24.17
C GLY A 224 50.81 -21.19 -25.64
N SER A 225 51.82 -21.25 -26.51
CA SER A 225 51.65 -21.11 -27.97
C SER A 225 50.87 -22.28 -28.56
N TYR A 226 49.85 -21.99 -29.36
CA TYR A 226 49.15 -23.02 -30.14
C TYR A 226 49.94 -23.32 -31.41
N VAL A 227 50.30 -24.59 -31.60
CA VAL A 227 51.02 -25.06 -32.78
C VAL A 227 50.12 -25.93 -33.63
N ARG A 228 50.17 -25.77 -34.96
CA ARG A 228 49.57 -26.71 -35.90
C ARG A 228 50.66 -27.69 -36.33
N VAL A 229 50.49 -28.97 -36.05
CA VAL A 229 51.41 -30.01 -36.52
C VAL A 229 51.17 -30.23 -38.01
N THR A 230 52.18 -29.94 -38.83
CA THR A 230 52.10 -30.03 -40.29
C THR A 230 52.88 -31.21 -40.86
N ALA A 231 53.77 -31.83 -40.08
CA ALA A 231 54.49 -33.05 -40.42
C ALA A 231 54.81 -33.85 -39.15
N VAL A 232 54.58 -35.17 -39.18
CA VAL A 232 54.97 -36.11 -38.11
C VAL A 232 55.99 -37.04 -38.72
N ASN A 233 57.26 -36.94 -38.32
CA ASN A 233 58.23 -37.97 -38.66
C ASN A 233 58.06 -39.07 -37.62
N SER A 234 57.43 -40.16 -38.06
CA SER A 234 57.37 -41.45 -37.36
C SER A 234 58.74 -42.07 -37.23
#